data_AF-A0AAX2M2J6-F1
#
_entry.id   AF-A0AAX2M2J6-F1
#
_cell.length_a   1.000
_cell.length_b   1.000
_cell.length_c   1.000
_cell.angle_alpha   90.00
_cell.angle_beta   90.00
_cell.angle_gamma   90.00
#
_symmetry.space_group_name_H-M   'P 1'
#
loop_
_entity.id
_entity.type
_entity.pdbx_description
1 polymer ?
#
loop_
_entity_poly.entity_id
_entity_poly.type
_entity_poly.pdbx_seq_one_letter_code
_entity_poly.pdbx_strand_id
1 'polypeptide(L)'
;MFPQALEKTNESIKENYIKVIIKIILDQYGFLDEKRSIKIFALMNKINVASETRYKIQDFLHNKHSSFEDLLNIIKQESRFMQFKYILISLIKDLIDIDFEDNKIYNFLYENKDIFKIKDLKEIYWIKEIIKKEYQIILDDNKEIQQIFNFISETATKNNISLNGLYLSGMTIGMSVSIMELLGFGELIKLPLIDSSKKYHNKNKQQLRLFIIQEILKENQKTITQIIDIINNLIEQCNTNTQNLQELIKLLKLASKNNETFKEREKLLYCPEMLSLITINNHLKEDDI
;
A
#
# COMPACT_ATOMS: atom_id res chain seq x y z
N MET A 1 -15.34 17.91 -8.63
CA MET A 1 -13.91 17.65 -8.85
C MET A 1 -13.56 16.30 -8.24
N PHE A 2 -12.93 15.41 -9.01
CA PHE A 2 -12.59 14.05 -8.59
C PHE A 2 -11.50 14.05 -7.50
N PRO A 3 -11.40 13.01 -6.65
CA PRO A 3 -10.31 12.88 -5.68
C PRO A 3 -8.94 12.93 -6.36
N GLN A 4 -7.87 13.01 -5.58
CA GLN A 4 -6.50 12.88 -6.07
C GLN A 4 -5.86 11.70 -5.34
N ALA A 5 -5.06 10.89 -6.04
CA ALA A 5 -4.31 9.80 -5.42
C ALA A 5 -3.45 10.32 -4.27
N LEU A 6 -3.28 9.53 -3.20
CA LEU A 6 -2.51 9.95 -2.01
C LEU A 6 -1.07 10.34 -2.37
N GLU A 7 -0.48 9.66 -3.35
CA GLU A 7 0.84 9.95 -3.91
C GLU A 7 1.03 11.41 -4.32
N LYS A 8 -0.02 12.04 -4.86
CA LYS A 8 0.03 13.42 -5.37
C LYS A 8 -0.53 14.44 -4.38
N THR A 9 -0.90 14.02 -3.17
CA THR A 9 -1.35 14.95 -2.12
C THR A 9 -0.18 15.68 -1.48
N ASN A 10 -0.47 16.71 -0.68
CA ASN A 10 0.57 17.44 0.05
C ASN A 10 1.26 16.51 1.08
N GLU A 11 2.48 16.87 1.51
CA GLU A 11 3.22 16.05 2.47
C GLU A 11 2.55 15.95 3.84
N SER A 12 1.84 17.00 4.28
CA SER A 12 1.15 16.99 5.58
C SER A 12 0.03 15.95 5.64
N ILE A 13 -0.77 15.80 4.57
CA ILE A 13 -1.80 14.75 4.45
C ILE A 13 -1.14 13.37 4.49
N LYS A 14 -0.04 13.15 3.74
CA LYS A 14 0.68 11.87 3.74
C LYS A 14 1.28 11.55 5.11
N GLU A 15 1.89 12.53 5.76
CA GLU A 15 2.46 12.41 7.10
C GLU A 15 1.40 11.97 8.09
N ASN A 16 0.31 12.72 8.18
CA ASN A 16 -0.77 12.43 9.11
C ASN A 16 -1.49 11.13 8.78
N TYR A 17 -1.61 10.77 7.49
CA TYR A 17 -2.17 9.48 7.07
C TYR A 17 -1.41 8.29 7.69
N ILE A 18 -0.08 8.32 7.61
CA ILE A 18 0.78 7.29 8.19
C ILE A 18 0.74 7.34 9.72
N LYS A 19 0.78 8.54 10.31
CA LYS A 19 0.70 8.70 11.78
C LYS A 19 -0.61 8.18 12.35
N VAL A 20 -1.74 8.36 11.67
CA VAL A 20 -3.04 7.77 12.07
C VAL A 20 -2.94 6.25 12.15
N ILE A 21 -2.39 5.62 11.11
CA ILE A 21 -2.22 4.16 11.06
C ILE A 21 -1.33 3.67 12.21
N ILE A 22 -0.17 4.30 12.39
CA ILE A 22 0.78 3.96 13.46
C ILE A 22 0.11 4.11 14.82
N LYS A 23 -0.56 5.25 15.06
CA LYS A 23 -1.20 5.56 16.33
C LYS A 23 -2.28 4.52 16.69
N ILE A 24 -3.14 4.17 15.75
CA ILE A 24 -4.17 3.16 15.95
C ILE A 24 -3.55 1.80 16.29
N ILE A 25 -2.49 1.38 15.58
CA ILE A 25 -1.82 0.11 15.87
C ILE A 25 -1.18 0.13 17.27
N LEU A 26 -0.49 1.22 17.63
CA LEU A 26 0.09 1.38 18.96
C LEU A 26 -0.98 1.36 20.06
N ASP A 27 -2.14 1.96 19.84
CA ASP A 27 -3.23 1.95 20.83
C ASP A 27 -3.87 0.57 21.00
N GLN A 28 -3.96 -0.22 19.92
CA GLN A 28 -4.58 -1.56 19.96
C GLN A 28 -3.62 -2.68 20.41
N TYR A 29 -2.31 -2.48 20.23
CA TYR A 29 -1.30 -3.51 20.49
C TYR A 29 -0.27 -3.12 21.55
N GLY A 30 -0.09 -1.83 21.84
CA GLY A 30 0.96 -1.30 22.72
C GLY A 30 2.35 -1.25 22.07
N PHE A 31 2.53 -1.86 20.89
CA PHE A 31 3.79 -1.91 20.17
C PHE A 31 3.57 -2.07 18.67
N LEU A 32 4.59 -1.71 17.89
CA LEU A 32 4.66 -1.98 16.46
C LEU A 32 5.67 -3.11 16.19
N ASP A 33 5.16 -4.27 15.78
CA ASP A 33 5.95 -5.45 15.43
C ASP A 33 6.48 -5.40 13.99
N GLU A 34 7.34 -6.35 13.67
CA GLU A 34 8.03 -6.39 12.39
C GLU A 34 7.11 -6.53 11.17
N LYS A 35 6.08 -7.39 11.24
CA LYS A 35 5.17 -7.62 10.11
C LYS A 35 4.41 -6.34 9.77
N ARG A 36 3.92 -5.64 10.79
CA ARG A 36 3.20 -4.37 10.63
C ARG A 36 4.13 -3.25 10.17
N SER A 37 5.34 -3.15 10.72
CA SER A 37 6.37 -2.20 10.28
C SER A 37 6.67 -2.31 8.78
N ILE A 38 6.90 -3.52 8.25
CA ILE A 38 7.21 -3.71 6.82
C ILE A 38 6.08 -3.18 5.94
N LYS A 39 4.82 -3.46 6.31
CA LYS A 39 3.66 -2.98 5.55
C LYS A 39 3.51 -1.46 5.60
N ILE A 40 3.79 -0.84 6.73
CA ILE A 40 3.79 0.63 6.87
C ILE A 40 4.91 1.26 6.03
N PHE A 41 6.12 0.69 6.04
CA PHE A 41 7.22 1.15 5.19
C PHE A 41 6.87 1.03 3.70
N ALA A 42 6.32 -0.11 3.29
CA ALA A 42 5.85 -0.30 1.92
C ALA A 42 4.76 0.71 1.53
N LEU A 43 3.84 1.03 2.44
CA LEU A 43 2.81 2.04 2.22
C LEU A 43 3.41 3.45 2.02
N MET A 44 4.44 3.82 2.81
CA MET A 44 5.13 5.10 2.64
C MET A 44 5.76 5.27 1.25
N ASN A 45 6.23 4.18 0.63
CA ASN A 45 6.73 4.21 -0.74
C ASN A 45 5.62 4.51 -1.74
N LYS A 46 4.49 3.83 -1.56
CA LYS A 46 3.36 3.85 -2.50
C LYS A 46 2.69 5.20 -2.56
N ILE A 47 2.59 5.87 -1.41
CA ILE A 47 2.10 7.25 -1.34
C ILE A 47 3.22 8.28 -1.54
N ASN A 48 4.43 7.84 -1.92
CA ASN A 48 5.59 8.67 -2.20
C ASN A 48 5.85 9.73 -1.11
N VAL A 49 5.98 9.28 0.14
CA VAL A 49 6.35 10.14 1.28
C VAL A 49 7.79 10.64 1.08
N ALA A 50 8.04 11.93 1.21
CA ALA A 50 9.39 12.50 1.08
C ALA A 50 10.31 12.07 2.24
N SER A 51 11.62 12.02 2.01
CA SER A 51 12.59 11.58 3.02
C SER A 51 12.51 12.36 4.33
N GLU A 52 12.36 13.69 4.28
CA GLU A 52 12.20 14.54 5.48
C GLU A 52 10.96 14.14 6.30
N THR A 53 9.84 13.92 5.62
CA THR A 53 8.58 13.49 6.23
C THR A 53 8.72 12.11 6.86
N ARG A 54 9.49 11.20 6.27
CA ARG A 54 9.76 9.88 6.87
C ARG A 54 10.49 9.98 8.20
N TYR A 55 11.45 10.91 8.35
CA TYR A 55 12.08 11.14 9.65
C TYR A 55 11.09 11.66 10.69
N LYS A 56 10.17 12.55 10.30
CA LYS A 56 9.09 13.02 11.20
C LYS A 56 8.17 11.88 11.63
N ILE A 57 7.91 10.92 10.74
CA ILE A 57 7.13 9.71 11.05
C ILE A 57 7.92 8.79 11.99
N GLN A 58 9.23 8.70 11.83
CA GLN A 58 10.07 7.90 12.72
C GLN A 58 10.23 8.50 14.11
N ASP A 59 10.43 9.80 14.20
CA ASP A 59 10.41 10.49 15.50
C ASP A 59 9.06 10.30 16.21
N PHE A 60 7.98 10.26 15.42
CA PHE A 60 6.64 9.86 15.88
C PHE A 60 6.53 8.37 16.25
N LEU A 61 7.54 7.51 16.18
CA LEU A 61 7.48 6.18 16.79
C LEU A 61 8.00 6.18 18.24
N HIS A 62 8.70 7.24 18.66
CA HIS A 62 9.46 7.26 19.91
C HIS A 62 8.91 8.22 20.97
N ASN A 63 8.12 9.22 20.57
CA ASN A 63 7.65 10.29 21.45
C ASN A 63 6.21 10.07 21.96
N LYS A 64 5.68 10.95 22.81
CA LYS A 64 4.23 10.94 23.11
C LYS A 64 3.47 11.56 21.94
N HIS A 65 2.32 10.98 21.62
CA HIS A 65 1.58 11.29 20.40
C HIS A 65 0.25 11.98 20.68
N SER A 66 -0.17 12.81 19.72
CA SER A 66 -1.56 13.26 19.60
C SER A 66 -2.51 12.07 19.46
N SER A 67 -3.79 12.28 19.76
CA SER A 67 -4.83 11.28 19.50
C SER A 67 -4.96 11.00 17.99
N PHE A 68 -5.46 9.83 17.60
CA PHE A 68 -5.64 9.54 16.16
C PHE A 68 -6.73 10.44 15.56
N GLU A 69 -7.68 10.91 16.37
CA GLU A 69 -8.73 11.85 16.03
C GLU A 69 -8.17 13.22 15.68
N ASP A 70 -7.18 13.71 16.43
CA ASP A 70 -6.49 14.97 16.13
C ASP A 70 -5.76 14.88 14.79
N LEU A 71 -5.05 13.78 14.55
CA LEU A 71 -4.35 13.53 13.28
C LEU A 71 -5.34 13.44 12.11
N LEU A 72 -6.49 12.77 12.30
CA LEU A 72 -7.58 12.73 11.32
C LEU A 72 -8.18 14.10 11.06
N ASN A 73 -8.30 14.95 12.09
CA ASN A 73 -8.81 16.31 11.95
C ASN A 73 -7.88 17.18 11.11
N ILE A 74 -6.56 17.04 11.23
CA ILE A 74 -5.59 17.72 10.35
C ILE A 74 -5.84 17.31 8.89
N ILE A 75 -5.92 16.00 8.62
CA ILE A 75 -6.23 15.50 7.27
C ILE A 75 -7.55 16.08 6.76
N LYS A 76 -8.59 16.14 7.60
CA LYS A 76 -9.91 16.68 7.24
C LYS A 76 -9.86 18.16 6.90
N GLN A 77 -9.07 18.96 7.62
CA GLN A 77 -8.94 20.41 7.41
C GLN A 77 -8.16 20.71 6.13
N GLU A 78 -7.14 19.91 5.82
CA GLU A 78 -6.30 20.10 4.63
C GLU A 78 -6.86 19.47 3.37
N SER A 79 -7.79 18.52 3.50
CA SER A 79 -8.42 17.85 2.36
C SER A 79 -9.78 18.47 2.02
N ARG A 80 -10.14 18.41 0.73
CA ARG A 80 -11.49 18.76 0.31
C ARG A 80 -12.49 17.73 0.82
N PHE A 81 -13.74 18.12 1.07
CA PHE A 81 -14.77 17.23 1.63
C PHE A 81 -14.87 15.85 0.94
N MET A 82 -14.92 15.83 -0.40
CA MET A 82 -14.99 14.57 -1.15
C MET A 82 -13.71 13.76 -1.04
N GLN A 83 -12.53 14.41 -1.02
CA GLN A 83 -11.24 13.74 -0.87
C GLN A 83 -11.12 13.09 0.50
N PHE A 84 -11.54 13.78 1.57
CA PHE A 84 -11.55 13.23 2.93
C PHE A 84 -12.35 11.92 3.02
N LYS A 85 -13.52 11.86 2.36
CA LYS A 85 -14.33 10.64 2.31
C LYS A 85 -13.57 9.46 1.70
N TYR A 86 -12.82 9.67 0.62
CA TYR A 86 -12.03 8.60 0.00
C TYR A 86 -10.80 8.24 0.83
N ILE A 87 -10.19 9.22 1.52
CA ILE A 87 -9.09 8.96 2.46
C ILE A 87 -9.57 8.04 3.60
N LEU A 88 -10.77 8.24 4.15
CA LEU A 88 -11.32 7.35 5.17
C LEU A 88 -11.47 5.90 4.67
N ILE A 89 -11.98 5.70 3.44
CA ILE A 89 -12.10 4.36 2.84
C ILE A 89 -10.71 3.72 2.65
N SER A 90 -9.74 4.52 2.19
CA SER A 90 -8.35 4.08 2.04
C SER A 90 -7.73 3.68 3.38
N LEU A 91 -7.93 4.49 4.44
CA LEU A 91 -7.45 4.19 5.79
C LEU A 91 -8.05 2.88 6.31
N ILE A 92 -9.35 2.67 6.14
CA ILE A 92 -10.01 1.43 6.56
C ILE A 92 -9.36 0.23 5.86
N LYS A 93 -9.17 0.30 4.53
CA LYS A 93 -8.53 -0.77 3.76
C LYS A 93 -7.11 -1.03 4.23
N ASP A 94 -6.30 0.01 4.37
CA ASP A 94 -4.89 -0.10 4.74
C ASP A 94 -4.73 -0.64 6.17
N LEU A 95 -5.56 -0.18 7.12
CA LEU A 95 -5.60 -0.71 8.48
C LEU A 95 -5.95 -2.21 8.51
N ILE A 96 -6.99 -2.61 7.76
CA ILE A 96 -7.38 -4.01 7.62
C ILE A 96 -6.26 -4.84 7.00
N ASP A 97 -5.60 -4.33 5.97
CA ASP A 97 -4.54 -5.04 5.27
C ASP A 97 -3.30 -5.19 6.16
N ILE A 98 -2.94 -4.16 6.93
CA ILE A 98 -1.86 -4.23 7.92
C ILE A 98 -2.15 -5.32 8.96
N ASP A 99 -3.37 -5.35 9.46
CA ASP A 99 -3.82 -6.24 10.54
C ASP A 99 -4.55 -7.51 10.08
N PHE A 100 -4.31 -7.93 8.83
CA PHE A 100 -5.15 -8.91 8.15
C PHE A 100 -5.36 -10.23 8.91
N GLU A 101 -4.35 -10.67 9.68
CA GLU A 101 -4.34 -11.91 10.46
C GLU A 101 -4.98 -11.79 11.86
N ASP A 102 -4.83 -10.65 12.54
CA ASP A 102 -5.04 -10.56 14.00
C ASP A 102 -6.40 -9.97 14.42
N ASN A 103 -7.22 -9.51 13.47
CA ASN A 103 -8.60 -9.02 13.64
C ASN A 103 -8.85 -7.91 14.69
N LYS A 104 -7.89 -7.45 15.51
CA LYS A 104 -8.20 -6.40 16.51
C LYS A 104 -8.61 -5.09 15.87
N ILE A 105 -8.01 -4.76 14.71
CA ILE A 105 -8.40 -3.58 13.95
C ILE A 105 -9.86 -3.65 13.48
N TYR A 106 -10.42 -4.85 13.26
CA TYR A 106 -11.85 -4.98 12.95
C TYR A 106 -12.72 -4.47 14.10
N ASN A 107 -12.38 -4.87 15.33
CA ASN A 107 -13.11 -4.43 16.52
C ASN A 107 -12.95 -2.92 16.74
N PHE A 108 -11.73 -2.40 16.57
CA PHE A 108 -11.48 -0.96 16.65
C PHE A 108 -12.32 -0.17 15.64
N LEU A 109 -12.38 -0.62 14.37
CA LEU A 109 -13.19 0.04 13.33
C LEU A 109 -14.69 -0.04 13.62
N TYR A 110 -15.15 -1.13 14.24
CA TYR A 110 -16.53 -1.28 14.70
C TYR A 110 -16.86 -0.26 15.80
N GLU A 111 -16.00 -0.15 16.81
CA GLU A 111 -16.14 0.77 17.95
C GLU A 111 -16.10 2.24 17.50
N ASN A 112 -15.33 2.54 16.46
CA ASN A 112 -15.12 3.90 15.94
C ASN A 112 -15.85 4.17 14.61
N LYS A 113 -16.91 3.39 14.30
CA LYS A 113 -17.62 3.45 13.02
C LYS A 113 -18.09 4.85 12.62
N ASP A 114 -18.46 5.69 13.60
CA ASP A 114 -18.96 7.04 13.35
C ASP A 114 -17.84 7.99 12.90
N ILE A 115 -16.64 7.86 13.48
CA ILE A 115 -15.44 8.61 13.08
C ILE A 115 -15.05 8.25 11.64
N PHE A 116 -15.05 6.96 11.32
CA PHE A 116 -14.73 6.44 9.99
C PHE A 116 -15.88 6.55 8.98
N LYS A 117 -17.06 7.05 9.41
CA LYS A 117 -18.27 7.20 8.59
C LYS A 117 -18.73 5.90 7.91
N ILE A 118 -18.58 4.78 8.61
CA ILE A 118 -19.00 3.45 8.16
C ILE A 118 -20.51 3.34 8.35
N LYS A 119 -21.27 3.19 7.26
CA LYS A 119 -22.74 3.18 7.33
C LYS A 119 -23.27 1.79 7.62
N ASP A 120 -22.72 0.78 6.95
CA ASP A 120 -23.01 -0.62 7.19
C ASP A 120 -21.73 -1.33 7.64
N LEU A 121 -21.78 -2.03 8.77
CA LEU A 121 -20.65 -2.80 9.29
C LEU A 121 -20.21 -3.91 8.35
N LYS A 122 -21.10 -4.36 7.44
CA LYS A 122 -20.73 -5.29 6.36
C LYS A 122 -19.70 -4.68 5.41
N GLU A 123 -19.57 -3.35 5.31
CA GLU A 123 -18.54 -2.70 4.52
C GLU A 123 -17.14 -3.18 4.94
N ILE A 124 -16.87 -3.26 6.25
CA ILE A 124 -15.60 -3.75 6.79
C ILE A 124 -15.33 -5.20 6.34
N TYR A 125 -16.35 -6.07 6.43
CA TYR A 125 -16.25 -7.46 5.98
C TYR A 125 -15.94 -7.55 4.47
N TRP A 126 -16.64 -6.79 3.64
CA TRP A 126 -16.43 -6.82 2.19
C TRP A 126 -15.08 -6.23 1.78
N ILE A 127 -14.56 -5.24 2.50
CA ILE A 127 -13.20 -4.75 2.31
C ILE A 127 -12.18 -5.87 2.59
N LYS A 128 -12.41 -6.71 3.62
CA LYS A 128 -11.58 -7.92 3.85
C LYS A 128 -11.58 -8.86 2.66
N GLU A 129 -12.76 -9.18 2.15
CA GLU A 129 -12.92 -10.15 1.07
C GLU A 129 -12.30 -9.62 -0.23
N ILE A 130 -12.39 -8.31 -0.48
CA ILE A 130 -11.67 -7.64 -1.57
C ILE A 130 -10.16 -7.84 -1.40
N ILE A 131 -9.58 -7.49 -0.24
CA ILE A 131 -8.14 -7.66 0.04
C ILE A 131 -7.71 -9.12 -0.16
N LYS A 132 -8.48 -10.07 0.38
CA LYS A 132 -8.24 -11.51 0.22
C LYS A 132 -8.21 -11.93 -1.25
N LYS A 133 -9.12 -11.38 -2.05
CA LYS A 133 -9.19 -11.65 -3.49
C LYS A 133 -8.02 -10.99 -4.25
N GLU A 134 -7.59 -9.81 -3.84
CA GLU A 134 -6.40 -9.16 -4.39
C GLU A 134 -5.15 -10.03 -4.19
N TYR A 135 -4.95 -10.61 -3.01
CA TYR A 135 -3.83 -11.53 -2.76
C TYR A 135 -3.86 -12.79 -3.63
N GLN A 136 -5.04 -13.23 -4.12
CA GLN A 136 -5.13 -14.37 -5.05
C GLN A 136 -4.48 -14.07 -6.41
N ILE A 137 -4.37 -12.80 -6.82
CA ILE A 137 -3.67 -12.42 -8.07
C ILE A 137 -2.18 -12.84 -8.01
N ILE A 138 -1.59 -12.78 -6.82
CA ILE A 138 -0.19 -13.16 -6.60
C ILE A 138 -0.07 -14.70 -6.53
N LEU A 139 -0.96 -15.32 -5.76
CA LEU A 139 -0.83 -16.72 -5.32
C LEU A 139 -1.38 -17.78 -6.28
N ASP A 140 -2.32 -17.44 -7.18
CA ASP A 140 -3.08 -18.41 -7.96
C ASP A 140 -2.85 -18.25 -9.47
N ASP A 141 -2.10 -19.20 -10.06
CA ASP A 141 -1.81 -19.30 -11.49
C ASP A 141 -3.06 -19.54 -12.35
N ASN A 142 -4.15 -20.04 -11.76
CA ASN A 142 -5.27 -20.61 -12.52
C ASN A 142 -6.45 -19.65 -12.73
N LYS A 143 -6.63 -18.61 -11.91
CA LYS A 143 -7.78 -17.68 -12.08
C LYS A 143 -7.50 -16.53 -13.04
N GLU A 144 -8.49 -16.17 -13.85
CA GLU A 144 -8.40 -14.99 -14.71
C GLU A 144 -8.41 -13.72 -13.84
N ILE A 145 -7.35 -12.91 -13.94
CA ILE A 145 -7.24 -11.60 -13.27
C ILE A 145 -8.49 -10.74 -13.51
N GLN A 146 -9.07 -10.83 -14.72
CA GLN A 146 -10.33 -10.18 -15.07
C GLN A 146 -11.49 -10.58 -14.15
N GLN A 147 -11.62 -11.86 -13.81
CA GLN A 147 -12.68 -12.34 -12.91
C GLN A 147 -12.50 -11.80 -11.49
N ILE A 148 -11.25 -11.66 -11.03
CA ILE A 148 -10.95 -11.06 -9.72
C ILE A 148 -11.38 -9.59 -9.71
N PHE A 149 -11.04 -8.83 -10.76
CA PHE A 149 -11.47 -7.42 -10.84
C PHE A 149 -12.98 -7.25 -11.02
N ASN A 150 -13.63 -8.11 -11.79
CA ASN A 150 -15.09 -8.12 -11.90
C ASN A 150 -15.71 -8.36 -10.51
N PHE A 151 -15.23 -9.36 -9.77
CA PHE A 151 -15.68 -9.61 -8.40
C PHE A 151 -15.49 -8.38 -7.49
N ILE A 152 -14.32 -7.74 -7.53
CA ILE A 152 -14.02 -6.55 -6.72
C ILE A 152 -14.98 -5.41 -7.08
N SER A 153 -15.17 -5.16 -8.38
CA SER A 153 -16.05 -4.10 -8.90
C SER A 153 -17.51 -4.32 -8.50
N GLU A 154 -18.02 -5.54 -8.68
CA GLU A 154 -19.39 -5.92 -8.31
C GLU A 154 -19.60 -5.83 -6.79
N THR A 155 -18.65 -6.33 -6.01
CA THR A 155 -18.70 -6.28 -4.55
C THR A 155 -18.68 -4.85 -4.04
N ALA A 156 -17.81 -4.00 -4.58
CA ALA A 156 -17.71 -2.61 -4.21
C ALA A 156 -19.01 -1.86 -4.55
N THR A 157 -19.54 -2.05 -5.76
CA THR A 157 -20.78 -1.41 -6.22
C THR A 157 -21.98 -1.84 -5.38
N LYS A 158 -22.16 -3.14 -5.16
CA LYS A 158 -23.29 -3.69 -4.39
C LYS A 158 -23.31 -3.21 -2.95
N ASN A 159 -22.13 -2.99 -2.36
CA ASN A 159 -22.00 -2.61 -0.96
C ASN A 159 -21.67 -1.11 -0.77
N ASN A 160 -21.83 -0.28 -1.81
CA ASN A 160 -21.57 1.16 -1.78
C ASN A 160 -20.13 1.55 -1.34
N ILE A 161 -19.16 0.67 -1.57
CA ILE A 161 -17.74 0.93 -1.30
C ILE A 161 -17.14 1.61 -2.54
N SER A 162 -16.45 2.73 -2.35
CA SER A 162 -15.81 3.41 -3.48
C SER A 162 -14.51 2.74 -3.89
N LEU A 163 -14.42 2.29 -5.16
CA LEU A 163 -13.17 1.86 -5.78
C LEU A 163 -12.09 2.95 -5.73
N ASN A 164 -12.45 4.23 -5.96
CA ASN A 164 -11.50 5.34 -5.83
C ASN A 164 -10.89 5.44 -4.43
N GLY A 165 -11.65 5.09 -3.39
CA GLY A 165 -11.16 5.06 -2.01
C GLY A 165 -10.28 3.84 -1.74
N LEU A 166 -10.69 2.66 -2.22
CA LEU A 166 -9.92 1.42 -2.06
C LEU A 166 -8.53 1.47 -2.68
N TYR A 167 -8.39 2.21 -3.78
CA TYR A 167 -7.13 2.27 -4.54
C TYR A 167 -6.34 3.55 -4.30
N LEU A 168 -6.82 4.43 -3.41
CA LEU A 168 -6.22 5.74 -3.18
C LEU A 168 -4.75 5.66 -2.71
N SER A 169 -4.41 4.65 -1.90
CA SER A 169 -3.06 4.37 -1.38
C SER A 169 -2.26 3.36 -2.21
N GLY A 170 -2.92 2.45 -2.93
CA GLY A 170 -2.29 1.35 -3.67
C GLY A 170 -1.73 0.20 -2.82
N MET A 171 -2.13 0.07 -1.54
CA MET A 171 -1.41 -0.71 -0.53
C MET A 171 -1.36 -2.24 -0.73
N THR A 172 -2.41 -2.91 -1.20
CA THR A 172 -2.52 -4.37 -0.99
C THR A 172 -1.67 -5.23 -1.90
N ILE A 173 -1.65 -4.96 -3.21
CA ILE A 173 -0.78 -5.68 -4.15
C ILE A 173 0.02 -4.75 -5.07
N GLY A 174 0.26 -3.53 -4.59
CA GLY A 174 0.93 -2.50 -5.38
C GLY A 174 0.05 -1.88 -6.46
N MET A 175 -1.20 -2.34 -6.61
CA MET A 175 -2.17 -1.77 -7.53
C MET A 175 -2.64 -0.40 -7.03
N SER A 176 -1.90 0.65 -7.37
CA SER A 176 -2.42 2.01 -7.31
C SER A 176 -3.49 2.21 -8.39
N VAL A 177 -4.22 3.32 -8.28
CA VAL A 177 -5.11 3.83 -9.33
C VAL A 177 -4.41 3.85 -10.70
N SER A 178 -3.15 4.27 -10.74
CA SER A 178 -2.32 4.32 -11.95
C SER A 178 -2.12 2.92 -12.56
N ILE A 179 -1.88 1.90 -11.72
CA ILE A 179 -1.71 0.53 -12.19
C ILE A 179 -3.04 -0.06 -12.66
N MET A 180 -4.16 0.22 -12.00
CA MET A 180 -5.47 -0.21 -12.50
C MET A 180 -5.82 0.42 -13.84
N GLU A 181 -5.46 1.69 -14.05
CA GLU A 181 -5.61 2.33 -15.35
C GLU A 181 -4.74 1.66 -16.42
N LEU A 182 -3.46 1.42 -16.12
CA LEU A 182 -2.54 0.71 -17.02
C LEU A 182 -3.10 -0.66 -17.42
N LEU A 183 -3.71 -1.38 -16.49
CA LEU A 183 -4.32 -2.69 -16.71
C LEU A 183 -5.67 -2.64 -17.46
N GLY A 184 -6.14 -1.45 -17.86
CA GLY A 184 -7.39 -1.26 -18.60
C GLY A 184 -8.65 -1.16 -17.72
N PHE A 185 -8.49 -1.08 -16.40
CA PHE A 185 -9.59 -0.91 -15.43
C PHE A 185 -9.85 0.56 -15.06
N GLY A 186 -9.26 1.51 -15.79
CA GLY A 186 -9.40 2.95 -15.54
C GLY A 186 -10.84 3.45 -15.59
N GLU A 187 -11.70 2.84 -16.42
CA GLU A 187 -13.13 3.20 -16.48
C GLU A 187 -13.88 2.94 -15.17
N LEU A 188 -13.39 2.01 -14.35
CA LEU A 188 -13.93 1.69 -13.04
C LEU A 188 -13.52 2.72 -11.98
N ILE A 189 -12.48 3.54 -12.25
CA ILE A 189 -11.88 4.47 -11.29
C ILE A 189 -11.93 5.90 -11.87
N LYS A 190 -12.83 6.71 -11.33
CA LYS A 190 -13.06 8.08 -11.79
C LYS A 190 -12.10 9.05 -11.10
N LEU A 191 -10.80 8.96 -11.38
CA LEU A 191 -9.74 9.83 -10.84
C LEU A 191 -9.05 10.64 -11.98
N PRO A 192 -8.56 11.87 -11.73
CA PRO A 192 -7.84 12.65 -12.74
C PRO A 192 -6.50 11.98 -13.09
N LEU A 193 -6.32 11.76 -14.39
CA LEU A 193 -5.51 10.72 -15.03
C LEU A 193 -3.99 10.88 -14.87
N ILE A 194 -3.24 9.79 -15.10
CA ILE A 194 -1.85 9.81 -15.58
C ILE A 194 -1.89 9.36 -17.04
N ASP A 195 -1.38 10.21 -17.95
CA ASP A 195 -1.17 9.98 -19.38
C ASP A 195 -1.81 8.70 -19.99
N SER A 196 -2.97 8.89 -20.63
CA SER A 196 -3.73 7.88 -21.36
C SER A 196 -3.02 7.28 -22.59
N SER A 197 -1.74 7.59 -22.81
CA SER A 197 -0.92 7.14 -23.93
C SER A 197 -0.30 5.74 -23.73
N LYS A 198 -0.39 5.16 -22.51
CA LYS A 198 0.11 3.82 -22.18
C LYS A 198 -1.00 2.86 -21.71
N LYS A 199 -2.16 2.88 -22.35
CA LYS A 199 -3.20 1.87 -22.08
C LYS A 199 -2.70 0.50 -22.52
N TYR A 200 -2.51 -0.44 -21.59
CA TYR A 200 -2.21 -1.84 -21.93
C TYR A 200 -3.51 -2.62 -22.22
N HIS A 201 -4.29 -2.15 -23.20
CA HIS A 201 -5.32 -2.98 -23.81
C HIS A 201 -4.59 -4.10 -24.58
N ASN A 202 -4.88 -5.38 -24.29
CA ASN A 202 -4.39 -6.60 -24.98
C ASN A 202 -3.14 -7.34 -24.43
N LYS A 203 -2.84 -7.30 -23.12
CA LYS A 203 -1.92 -8.29 -22.53
C LYS A 203 -2.68 -9.59 -22.19
N ASN A 204 -2.09 -10.75 -22.51
CA ASN A 204 -2.64 -12.03 -22.06
C ASN A 204 -2.51 -12.16 -20.53
N LYS A 205 -3.25 -13.11 -19.92
CA LYS A 205 -3.30 -13.33 -18.46
C LYS A 205 -1.90 -13.37 -17.81
N GLN A 206 -0.95 -14.07 -18.43
CA GLN A 206 0.41 -14.24 -17.92
C GLN A 206 1.19 -12.91 -17.92
N GLN A 207 1.06 -12.10 -18.97
CA GLN A 207 1.73 -10.79 -19.07
C GLN A 207 1.20 -9.77 -18.06
N LEU A 208 -0.11 -9.80 -17.76
CA LEU A 208 -0.71 -8.97 -16.71
C LEU A 208 -0.19 -9.35 -15.32
N ARG A 209 -0.12 -10.66 -15.03
CA ARG A 209 0.43 -11.16 -13.77
C ARG A 209 1.90 -10.80 -13.60
N LEU A 210 2.71 -10.99 -14.64
CA LEU A 210 4.12 -10.64 -14.63
C LEU A 210 4.33 -9.16 -14.34
N PHE A 211 3.53 -8.29 -14.96
CA PHE A 211 3.58 -6.85 -14.68
C PHE A 211 3.30 -6.55 -13.21
N ILE A 212 2.24 -7.13 -12.63
CA ILE A 212 1.89 -6.92 -11.21
C ILE A 212 3.02 -7.42 -10.30
N ILE A 213 3.59 -8.60 -10.57
CA ILE A 213 4.72 -9.14 -9.80
C ILE A 213 5.94 -8.21 -9.90
N GLN A 214 6.26 -7.71 -11.10
CA GLN A 214 7.38 -6.78 -11.28
C GLN A 214 7.19 -5.48 -10.48
N GLU A 215 5.97 -4.92 -10.45
CA GLU A 215 5.68 -3.74 -9.63
C GLU A 215 5.82 -4.04 -8.14
N ILE A 216 5.35 -5.20 -7.67
CA ILE A 216 5.56 -5.64 -6.28
C ILE A 216 7.06 -5.75 -5.95
N LEU A 217 7.86 -6.30 -6.85
CA LEU A 217 9.32 -6.43 -6.65
C LEU A 217 10.02 -5.07 -6.60
N LYS A 218 9.66 -4.13 -7.49
CA LYS A 218 10.18 -2.75 -7.44
C LYS A 218 9.84 -2.07 -6.13
N GLU A 219 8.62 -2.23 -5.64
CA GLU A 219 8.20 -1.66 -4.36
C GLU A 219 8.93 -2.28 -3.16
N ASN A 220 9.17 -3.59 -3.19
CA ASN A 220 9.98 -4.26 -2.18
C ASN A 220 11.44 -3.73 -2.20
N GLN A 221 12.03 -3.55 -3.37
CA GLN A 221 13.38 -2.96 -3.51
C GLN A 221 13.43 -1.54 -2.94
N LYS A 222 12.48 -0.66 -3.29
CA LYS A 222 12.38 0.68 -2.70
C LYS A 222 12.28 0.61 -1.17
N THR A 223 11.50 -0.33 -0.64
CA THR A 223 11.35 -0.50 0.82
C THR A 223 12.67 -0.86 1.47
N ILE A 224 13.43 -1.78 0.87
CA ILE A 224 14.76 -2.17 1.36
C ILE A 224 15.71 -0.96 1.33
N THR A 225 15.79 -0.23 0.22
CA THR A 225 16.62 0.98 0.09
C THR A 225 16.29 1.97 1.19
N GLN A 226 15.00 2.19 1.47
CA GLN A 226 14.60 3.12 2.51
C GLN A 226 14.99 2.68 3.91
N ILE A 227 14.80 1.40 4.23
CA ILE A 227 15.23 0.87 5.53
C ILE A 227 16.76 1.06 5.67
N ILE A 228 17.53 0.86 4.60
CA ILE A 228 18.98 1.12 4.58
C ILE A 228 19.28 2.60 4.81
N ASP A 229 18.59 3.51 4.12
CA ASP A 229 18.78 4.95 4.31
C ASP A 229 18.52 5.35 5.76
N ILE A 230 17.43 4.84 6.35
CA ILE A 230 17.09 5.07 7.75
C ILE A 230 18.22 4.55 8.67
N ILE A 231 18.69 3.32 8.44
CA ILE A 231 19.80 2.72 9.19
C ILE A 231 21.03 3.63 9.11
N ASN A 232 21.41 4.08 7.92
CA ASN A 232 22.57 4.95 7.73
C ASN A 232 22.43 6.26 8.52
N ASN A 233 21.25 6.89 8.48
CA ASN A 233 21.01 8.11 9.26
C ASN A 233 21.07 7.86 10.77
N LEU A 234 20.52 6.74 11.26
CA LEU A 234 20.63 6.38 12.66
C LEU A 234 22.08 6.09 13.07
N ILE A 235 22.90 5.49 12.19
CA ILE A 235 24.35 5.31 12.42
C ILE A 235 25.04 6.67 12.55
N GLU A 236 24.74 7.63 11.68
CA GLU A 236 25.29 8.98 11.79
C GLU A 236 24.92 9.64 13.13
N GLN A 237 23.69 9.42 13.61
CA GLN A 237 23.21 9.90 14.92
C GLN A 237 23.77 9.09 16.11
N CYS A 238 24.13 7.81 15.92
CA CYS A 238 24.69 6.91 16.95
C CYS A 238 26.03 7.37 17.51
N ASN A 239 26.72 8.31 16.85
CA ASN A 239 27.92 8.94 17.42
C ASN A 239 27.64 9.72 18.72
N THR A 240 26.37 9.85 19.15
CA THR A 240 25.97 10.63 20.34
C THR A 240 25.06 9.92 21.35
N ASN A 241 24.47 8.76 21.07
CA ASN A 241 23.50 8.13 22.01
C ASN A 241 23.30 6.61 21.82
N THR A 242 23.29 5.84 22.93
CA THR A 242 23.19 4.36 22.96
C THR A 242 21.80 3.78 22.67
N GLN A 243 20.74 4.59 22.75
CA GLN A 243 19.36 4.18 22.45
C GLN A 243 19.16 3.85 20.95
N ASN A 244 19.93 4.50 20.08
CA ASN A 244 19.90 4.29 18.63
C ASN A 244 20.44 2.91 18.21
N LEU A 245 21.18 2.21 19.07
CA LEU A 245 21.77 0.89 18.79
C LEU A 245 20.71 -0.23 18.76
N GLN A 246 19.69 -0.13 19.62
CA GLN A 246 18.55 -1.06 19.61
C GLN A 246 17.63 -0.84 18.40
N GLU A 247 17.43 0.43 18.02
CA GLU A 247 16.74 0.87 16.79
C GLU A 247 17.39 0.24 15.55
N LEU A 248 18.72 0.34 15.48
CA LEU A 248 19.53 -0.19 14.40
C LEU A 248 19.33 -1.69 14.21
N ILE A 249 19.37 -2.45 15.31
CA ILE A 249 19.19 -3.90 15.30
C ILE A 249 17.77 -4.26 14.83
N LYS A 250 16.75 -3.49 15.23
CA LYS A 250 15.36 -3.73 14.81
C LYS A 250 15.20 -3.48 13.30
N LEU A 251 15.77 -2.41 12.77
CA LEU A 251 15.72 -2.10 11.34
C LEU A 251 16.54 -3.06 10.49
N LEU A 252 17.69 -3.54 10.96
CA LEU A 252 18.47 -4.57 10.29
C LEU A 252 17.69 -5.89 10.17
N LYS A 253 16.98 -6.30 11.23
CA LYS A 253 16.09 -7.47 11.20
C LYS A 253 14.96 -7.29 10.19
N LEU A 254 14.34 -6.10 10.16
CA LEU A 254 13.30 -5.75 9.20
C LEU A 254 13.79 -5.83 7.75
N ALA A 255 14.97 -5.29 7.45
CA ALA A 255 15.59 -5.37 6.12
C ALA A 255 15.84 -6.83 5.71
N SER A 256 16.38 -7.63 6.62
CA SER A 256 16.65 -9.06 6.39
C SER A 256 15.37 -9.84 6.06
N LYS A 257 14.32 -9.67 6.87
CA LYS A 257 13.03 -10.35 6.68
C LYS A 257 12.33 -9.93 5.39
N ASN A 258 12.36 -8.64 5.06
CA ASN A 258 11.79 -8.15 3.81
C ASN A 258 12.50 -8.76 2.58
N ASN A 259 13.83 -8.95 2.67
CA ASN A 259 14.63 -9.60 1.64
C ASN A 259 14.32 -11.10 1.49
N GLU A 260 14.00 -11.82 2.58
CA GLU A 260 13.53 -13.21 2.50
C GLU A 260 12.19 -13.32 1.74
N THR A 261 11.21 -12.50 2.09
CA THR A 261 9.93 -12.43 1.35
C THR A 261 10.10 -12.00 -0.10
N PHE A 262 11.09 -11.15 -0.40
CA PHE A 262 11.44 -10.80 -1.77
C PHE A 262 11.93 -12.02 -2.56
N LYS A 263 12.87 -12.79 -2.01
CA LYS A 263 13.40 -14.01 -2.65
C LYS A 263 12.33 -15.07 -2.87
N GLU A 264 11.38 -15.23 -1.95
CA GLU A 264 10.24 -16.15 -2.14
C GLU A 264 9.35 -15.72 -3.30
N ARG A 265 9.06 -14.42 -3.43
CA ARG A 265 8.26 -13.87 -4.54
C ARG A 265 9.02 -13.92 -5.88
N GLU A 266 10.33 -13.78 -5.87
CA GLU A 266 11.19 -13.91 -7.05
C GLU A 266 11.18 -15.35 -7.60
N LYS A 267 11.15 -16.37 -6.73
CA LYS A 267 11.03 -17.78 -7.16
C LYS A 267 9.77 -18.05 -7.98
N LEU A 268 8.70 -17.30 -7.74
CA LEU A 268 7.45 -17.39 -8.53
C LEU A 268 7.60 -16.90 -9.98
N LEU A 269 8.70 -16.20 -10.34
CA LEU A 269 9.00 -15.87 -11.76
C LEU A 269 9.60 -17.02 -12.55
N TYR A 270 10.22 -18.02 -11.90
CA TYR A 270 11.00 -19.06 -12.58
C TYR A 270 10.17 -20.29 -12.98
N CYS A 271 8.93 -20.08 -13.45
CA CYS A 271 8.23 -21.13 -14.20
C CYS A 271 8.86 -21.26 -15.61
N PRO A 272 9.10 -22.48 -16.13
CA PRO A 272 9.82 -22.70 -17.41
C PRO A 272 9.24 -21.95 -18.61
N GLU A 273 7.93 -21.69 -18.60
CA GLU A 273 7.22 -20.93 -19.64
C GLU A 273 7.56 -19.43 -19.66
N MET A 274 8.25 -18.91 -18.64
CA MET A 274 8.60 -17.48 -18.48
C MET A 274 9.95 -17.10 -19.10
N LEU A 275 10.85 -18.07 -19.30
CA LEU A 275 12.13 -17.82 -19.96
C LEU A 275 11.93 -17.37 -21.41
N SER A 276 10.95 -17.94 -22.12
CA SER A 276 10.64 -17.60 -23.51
C SER A 276 10.10 -16.17 -23.68
N LEU A 277 9.30 -15.66 -22.73
CA LEU A 277 8.74 -14.31 -22.79
C LEU A 277 9.76 -13.21 -22.47
N ILE A 278 10.74 -13.50 -21.60
CA ILE A 278 11.85 -12.57 -21.32
C ILE A 278 12.79 -12.49 -22.54
N THR A 279 13.00 -13.59 -23.28
CA THR A 279 13.79 -13.57 -24.52
C THR A 279 13.09 -12.75 -25.63
N ILE A 280 11.76 -12.83 -25.75
CA ILE A 280 11.01 -12.05 -26.75
C ILE A 280 11.10 -10.53 -26.51
N ASN A 281 11.13 -10.09 -25.26
CA ASN A 281 11.24 -8.66 -24.94
C ASN A 281 12.65 -8.07 -25.10
N ASN A 282 13.68 -8.91 -25.14
CA ASN A 282 15.05 -8.50 -25.46
C ASN A 282 15.29 -8.42 -26.97
N HIS A 283 14.62 -9.26 -27.77
CA HIS A 283 14.70 -9.15 -29.25
C HIS A 283 13.97 -7.93 -29.81
N LEU A 284 12.92 -7.41 -29.14
CA LEU A 284 12.26 -6.17 -29.55
C LEU A 284 13.04 -4.89 -29.21
N LYS A 285 14.21 -4.99 -28.58
CA LYS A 285 15.11 -3.86 -28.31
C LYS A 285 16.32 -3.79 -29.24
N GLU A 286 16.55 -4.81 -30.06
CA GLU A 286 17.70 -4.87 -30.98
C GLU A 286 17.34 -4.47 -32.42
N ASP A 287 16.04 -4.38 -32.76
CA ASP A 287 15.59 -4.04 -34.12
C ASP A 287 15.22 -2.54 -34.34
N ASP A 288 15.48 -1.66 -33.36
CA ASP A 288 15.31 -0.19 -33.48
C ASP A 288 16.64 0.56 -33.25
N ILE A 289 17.69 0.22 -34.01
CA ILE A 289 18.88 1.06 -34.23
C ILE A 289 19.05 1.32 -35.73
#